data_AF-A0AA88YEP5-F1
#
_entry.id   AF-A0AA88YEP5-F1
#
_cell.length_a   1.000
_cell.length_b   1.000
_cell.length_c   1.000
_cell.angle_alpha   90.00
_cell.angle_beta   90.00
_cell.angle_gamma   90.00
#
_symmetry.space_group_name_H-M   'P 1'
#
loop_
_entity.id
_entity.type
_entity.pdbx_description
1 polymer ?
#
loop_
_entity_poly.entity_id
_entity_poly.type
_entity_poly.pdbx_seq_one_letter_code
_entity_poly.pdbx_strand_id
1 'polypeptide(L)'
;MLITSLILGNLILLAFSASTPKDKCMSMHVFQTTYNAVKEKIQEMNTLAERLKEKLDQSIDDTCESLANQGQLLQSSTTSNRYATRMVSPEFQPTVAYCIRFFYKTPYTRNYTGNFSIYLQEGADLGVPVWQKSIVTSNWTLGEFSPDPEYLHKPFKIVFEDKGNHYILIDDIMVYNVGCNSPGVRSPICSTNSYKRTDGQTTTCYTLHLEPLTWRDAILRCKEFWPLASLVSIETAAEDLFIRNIVANGTDLAAAADFGLWTRGNDIDKEGNFVWAENHGQPKAFSYSNWRSGQPNNIGDDQDCVLLQYPLTGLKWSDANCSEKHSFICEAAYSHVTGHSSIGNPFG
;
A
#
# COMPACT_ATOMS: atom_id res chain seq x y z
N MET A 1 -23.21 -16.37 9.00
CA MET A 1 -23.03 -17.68 8.32
C MET A 1 -22.91 -18.84 9.32
N LEU A 2 -22.20 -18.68 10.45
CA LEU A 2 -22.11 -19.71 11.50
C LEU A 2 -23.45 -20.06 12.17
N ILE A 3 -24.27 -19.05 12.52
CA ILE A 3 -25.59 -19.25 13.16
C ILE A 3 -26.58 -19.97 12.22
N THR A 4 -26.59 -19.64 10.94
CA THR A 4 -27.45 -20.29 9.93
C THR A 4 -27.01 -21.73 9.66
N SER A 5 -25.71 -22.01 9.68
CA SER A 5 -25.16 -23.38 9.54
C SER A 5 -25.49 -24.25 10.75
N LEU A 6 -25.48 -23.69 11.97
CA LEU A 6 -25.91 -24.36 13.20
C LEU A 6 -27.41 -24.68 13.20
N ILE A 7 -28.25 -23.76 12.72
CA ILE A 7 -29.71 -23.95 12.63
C ILE A 7 -30.06 -25.03 11.59
N LEU A 8 -29.48 -24.96 10.39
CA LEU A 8 -29.70 -25.98 9.35
C LEU A 8 -29.15 -27.35 9.77
N GLY A 9 -27.99 -27.40 10.43
CA GLY A 9 -27.41 -28.64 10.98
C GLY A 9 -28.30 -29.28 12.06
N ASN A 10 -28.81 -28.49 13.01
CA ASN A 10 -29.73 -28.98 14.04
C ASN A 10 -31.07 -29.44 13.46
N LEU A 11 -31.61 -28.78 12.44
CA LEU A 11 -32.85 -29.19 11.77
C LEU A 11 -32.68 -30.52 11.01
N ILE A 12 -31.52 -30.76 10.40
CA ILE A 12 -31.17 -32.05 9.78
C ILE A 12 -31.13 -33.15 10.85
N LEU A 13 -30.42 -32.91 11.96
CA LEU A 13 -30.33 -33.85 13.08
C LEU A 13 -31.72 -34.20 13.67
N LEU A 14 -32.61 -33.21 13.79
CA LEU A 14 -33.99 -33.41 14.24
C LEU A 14 -34.84 -34.23 13.26
N ALA A 15 -34.65 -34.04 11.94
CA ALA A 15 -35.36 -34.81 10.93
C ALA A 15 -34.96 -36.31 10.93
N PHE A 16 -33.71 -36.62 11.28
CA PHE A 16 -33.22 -37.99 11.36
C PHE A 16 -33.52 -38.68 12.70
N SER A 17 -33.71 -37.92 13.78
CA SER A 17 -33.98 -38.45 15.14
C SER A 17 -35.46 -38.59 15.50
N ALA A 18 -36.39 -38.06 14.70
CA ALA A 18 -37.82 -38.17 14.94
C ALA A 18 -38.35 -39.62 14.86
N SER A 19 -39.24 -39.99 15.77
CA SER A 19 -39.66 -41.39 15.99
C SER A 19 -40.81 -41.85 15.08
N THR A 20 -41.58 -40.95 14.47
CA THR A 20 -42.70 -41.30 13.57
C THR A 20 -42.51 -40.79 12.14
N PRO A 21 -43.04 -41.49 11.11
CA PRO A 21 -42.95 -41.05 9.72
C PRO A 21 -43.58 -39.67 9.45
N LYS A 22 -44.64 -39.32 10.20
CA LYS A 22 -45.32 -38.03 10.10
C LYS A 22 -44.43 -36.90 10.57
N ASP A 23 -43.75 -37.09 11.70
CA ASP A 23 -42.87 -36.07 12.28
C ASP A 23 -41.61 -35.86 11.43
N LYS A 24 -41.05 -36.94 10.87
CA LYS A 24 -39.95 -36.85 9.88
C LYS A 24 -40.36 -36.01 8.66
N CYS A 25 -41.55 -36.27 8.11
CA CYS A 25 -42.06 -35.53 6.96
C CYS A 25 -42.24 -34.03 7.27
N MET A 26 -42.81 -33.69 8.43
CA MET A 26 -42.96 -32.30 8.86
C MET A 26 -41.60 -31.60 9.04
N SER A 27 -40.63 -32.24 9.68
CA SER A 27 -39.28 -31.68 9.84
C SER A 27 -38.57 -31.46 8.50
N MET A 28 -38.73 -32.37 7.53
CA MET A 28 -38.17 -32.20 6.18
C MET A 28 -38.80 -31.02 5.44
N HIS A 29 -40.12 -30.80 5.55
CA HIS A 29 -40.77 -29.64 4.95
C HIS A 29 -40.35 -28.33 5.59
N VAL A 30 -40.17 -28.30 6.92
CA VAL A 30 -39.64 -27.13 7.62
C VAL A 30 -38.21 -26.84 7.15
N PHE A 31 -37.35 -27.85 7.07
CA PHE A 31 -36.00 -27.69 6.54
C PHE A 31 -35.99 -27.16 5.10
N GLN A 32 -36.81 -27.72 4.21
CA GLN A 32 -36.91 -27.28 2.82
C GLN A 32 -37.33 -25.81 2.73
N THR A 33 -38.29 -25.39 3.56
CA THR A 33 -38.79 -24.02 3.59
C THR A 33 -37.71 -23.06 4.11
N THR A 34 -37.02 -23.41 5.19
CA THR A 34 -35.91 -22.63 5.74
C THR A 34 -34.74 -22.55 4.76
N TYR A 35 -34.39 -23.65 4.10
CA TYR A 35 -33.34 -23.69 3.07
C TYR A 35 -33.66 -22.77 1.90
N ASN A 36 -34.90 -22.81 1.39
CA ASN A 36 -35.33 -21.95 0.30
C ASN A 36 -35.28 -20.47 0.68
N ALA A 37 -35.72 -20.10 1.89
CA ALA A 37 -35.65 -18.73 2.39
C ALA A 37 -34.20 -18.23 2.54
N VAL A 38 -33.29 -19.09 3.04
CA VAL A 38 -31.87 -18.77 3.13
C VAL A 38 -31.24 -18.58 1.75
N LYS A 39 -31.58 -19.46 0.79
CA LYS A 39 -31.11 -19.36 -0.60
C LYS A 39 -31.54 -18.05 -1.25
N GLU A 40 -32.78 -17.64 -1.06
CA GLU A 40 -33.32 -16.38 -1.58
C GLU A 40 -32.57 -15.18 -0.97
N LYS A 41 -32.30 -15.19 0.34
CA LYS A 41 -31.53 -14.12 1.00
C LYS A 41 -30.08 -14.02 0.51
N ILE A 42 -29.46 -15.16 0.19
CA ILE A 42 -28.12 -15.18 -0.43
C ILE A 42 -28.17 -14.54 -1.83
N GLN A 43 -29.20 -14.82 -2.62
CA GLN A 43 -29.37 -14.21 -3.95
C GLN A 43 -29.60 -12.69 -3.84
N GLU A 44 -30.40 -12.24 -2.88
CA GLU A 44 -30.58 -10.81 -2.60
C GLU A 44 -29.25 -10.13 -2.20
N MET A 45 -28.47 -10.78 -1.32
CA MET A 45 -27.20 -10.25 -0.86
C MET A 45 -26.16 -10.19 -1.99
N ASN A 46 -26.11 -11.20 -2.86
CA ASN A 46 -25.28 -11.17 -4.07
C ASN A 46 -25.71 -10.04 -5.00
N THR A 47 -27.02 -9.87 -5.21
CA THR A 47 -27.55 -8.78 -6.03
C THR A 47 -27.21 -7.41 -5.44
N LEU A 48 -27.25 -7.27 -4.13
CA LEU A 48 -26.84 -6.05 -3.42
C LEU A 48 -25.34 -5.79 -3.55
N ALA A 49 -24.51 -6.82 -3.41
CA ALA A 49 -23.06 -6.71 -3.59
C ALA A 49 -22.70 -6.24 -5.00
N GLU A 50 -23.34 -6.81 -6.04
CA GLU A 50 -23.15 -6.35 -7.43
C GLU A 50 -23.59 -4.90 -7.62
N ARG A 51 -24.73 -4.48 -7.05
CA ARG A 51 -25.16 -3.06 -7.12
C ARG A 51 -24.22 -2.12 -6.36
N LEU A 52 -23.68 -2.56 -5.23
CA LEU A 52 -22.69 -1.77 -4.47
C LEU A 52 -21.40 -1.64 -5.26
N LYS A 53 -20.97 -2.71 -5.93
CA LYS A 53 -19.84 -2.69 -6.85
C LYS A 53 -20.08 -1.72 -8.00
N GLU A 54 -21.23 -1.79 -8.68
CA GLU A 54 -21.58 -0.88 -9.77
C GLU A 54 -21.58 0.59 -9.32
N LYS A 55 -22.13 0.87 -8.13
CA LYS A 55 -22.09 2.22 -7.54
C LYS A 55 -20.67 2.67 -7.18
N LEU A 56 -19.84 1.76 -6.67
CA LEU A 56 -18.45 2.04 -6.36
C LEU A 56 -17.67 2.34 -7.64
N ASP A 57 -17.82 1.52 -8.67
CA ASP A 57 -17.18 1.69 -9.97
C ASP A 57 -17.62 3.04 -10.60
N GLN A 58 -18.92 3.39 -10.57
CA GLN A 58 -19.40 4.69 -11.03
C GLN A 58 -18.84 5.86 -10.19
N SER A 59 -18.79 5.72 -8.86
CA SER A 59 -18.22 6.75 -7.99
C SER A 59 -16.72 6.93 -8.22
N ILE A 60 -16.00 5.85 -8.54
CA ILE A 60 -14.60 5.89 -8.94
C ILE A 60 -14.49 6.64 -10.26
N ASP A 61 -15.27 6.29 -11.28
CA ASP A 61 -15.23 6.98 -12.59
C ASP A 61 -15.52 8.48 -12.44
N ASP A 62 -16.62 8.86 -11.78
CA ASP A 62 -17.00 10.27 -11.61
C ASP A 62 -15.94 11.08 -10.84
N THR A 63 -15.40 10.50 -9.76
CA THR A 63 -14.41 11.17 -8.90
C THR A 63 -13.05 11.21 -9.57
N CYS A 64 -12.61 10.10 -10.15
CA CYS A 64 -11.29 9.97 -10.76
C CYS A 64 -11.21 10.70 -12.10
N GLU A 65 -12.25 10.73 -12.92
CA GLU A 65 -12.29 11.55 -14.14
C GLU A 65 -12.22 13.05 -13.81
N SER A 66 -12.95 13.50 -12.79
CA SER A 66 -12.89 14.89 -12.32
C SER A 66 -11.47 15.28 -11.88
N LEU A 67 -10.82 14.44 -11.09
CA LEU A 67 -9.43 14.64 -10.64
C LEU A 67 -8.42 14.50 -11.79
N ALA A 68 -8.65 13.61 -12.75
CA ALA A 68 -7.80 13.45 -13.93
C ALA A 68 -7.89 14.68 -14.86
N ASN A 69 -9.08 15.25 -15.03
CA ASN A 69 -9.30 16.50 -15.77
C ASN A 69 -8.66 17.71 -15.09
N GLN A 70 -8.48 17.65 -13.77
CA GLN A 70 -7.71 18.62 -12.99
C GLN A 70 -6.19 18.35 -13.03
N GLY A 71 -5.74 17.32 -13.76
CA GLY A 71 -4.33 16.93 -13.82
C GLY A 71 -3.81 16.35 -12.50
N GLN A 72 -4.69 15.80 -11.66
CA GLN A 72 -4.34 15.21 -10.37
C GLN A 72 -4.35 13.67 -10.39
N LEU A 73 -4.85 13.05 -11.46
CA LEU A 73 -4.87 11.60 -11.62
C LEU A 73 -4.47 11.16 -13.03
N LEU A 74 -4.01 9.91 -13.11
CA LEU A 74 -3.58 9.23 -14.32
C LEU A 74 -4.81 8.65 -15.05
N GLN A 75 -4.94 8.93 -16.36
CA GLN A 75 -6.09 8.46 -17.16
C GLN A 75 -5.84 7.08 -17.73
N SER A 76 -6.77 6.14 -17.55
CA SER A 76 -6.73 4.83 -18.20
C SER A 76 -7.51 4.86 -19.54
N SER A 77 -6.94 4.32 -20.62
CA SER A 77 -7.68 4.19 -21.89
C SER A 77 -7.36 2.87 -22.59
N THR A 78 -8.38 2.27 -23.21
CA THR A 78 -8.28 1.07 -24.06
C THR A 78 -8.53 1.46 -25.52
N THR A 79 -7.57 1.21 -26.41
CA THR A 79 -7.75 1.53 -27.84
C THR A 79 -8.46 0.40 -28.59
N SER A 80 -9.48 0.72 -29.39
CA SER A 80 -10.41 -0.25 -30.00
C SER A 80 -9.81 -1.23 -31.03
N ASN A 81 -8.54 -1.11 -31.41
CA ASN A 81 -7.93 -1.93 -32.47
C ASN A 81 -6.59 -2.59 -32.10
N ARG A 82 -6.09 -2.40 -30.87
CA ARG A 82 -4.93 -3.12 -30.32
C ARG A 82 -5.18 -3.28 -28.82
N TYR A 83 -5.03 -4.50 -28.28
CA TYR A 83 -5.09 -4.81 -26.85
C TYR A 83 -3.97 -4.09 -26.09
N ALA A 84 -4.10 -2.77 -25.96
CA ALA A 84 -3.15 -1.88 -25.33
C ALA A 84 -3.92 -1.05 -24.31
N THR A 85 -3.52 -1.20 -23.05
CA THR A 85 -4.02 -0.39 -21.94
C THR A 85 -2.98 0.68 -21.65
N ARG A 86 -3.41 1.93 -21.65
CA ARG A 86 -2.54 3.08 -21.37
C ARG A 86 -2.94 3.77 -20.09
N MET A 87 -1.94 4.19 -19.33
CA MET A 87 -2.06 5.11 -18.21
C MET A 87 -1.29 6.39 -18.56
N VAL A 88 -1.98 7.52 -18.63
CA VAL A 88 -1.43 8.79 -19.14
C VAL A 88 -1.37 9.82 -18.01
N SER A 89 -0.20 10.43 -17.82
CA SER A 89 0.02 11.46 -16.82
C SER A 89 -0.57 12.83 -17.22
N PRO A 90 -0.67 13.76 -16.26
CA PRO A 90 -0.72 15.18 -16.56
C PRO A 90 0.49 15.63 -17.40
N GLU A 91 0.40 16.81 -17.98
CA GLU A 91 1.48 17.39 -18.77
C GLU A 91 2.60 17.94 -17.88
N PHE A 92 3.83 17.54 -18.17
CA PHE A 92 5.04 18.03 -17.54
C PHE A 92 5.67 19.14 -18.40
N GLN A 93 6.29 20.12 -17.73
CA GLN A 93 6.93 21.25 -18.38
C GLN A 93 8.36 20.91 -18.85
N PRO A 94 8.92 21.63 -19.84
CA PRO A 94 10.30 21.44 -20.26
C PRO A 94 11.30 21.67 -19.12
N THR A 95 12.27 20.78 -18.97
CA THR A 95 13.42 20.96 -18.04
C THR A 95 14.68 20.32 -18.62
N VAL A 96 15.82 20.52 -17.96
CA VAL A 96 17.10 19.92 -18.38
C VAL A 96 17.22 18.44 -18.05
N ALA A 97 16.43 17.93 -17.10
CA ALA A 97 16.49 16.54 -16.66
C ALA A 97 15.24 16.13 -15.90
N TYR A 98 14.83 14.89 -16.12
CA TYR A 98 13.84 14.22 -15.29
C TYR A 98 14.36 12.88 -14.75
N CYS A 99 13.80 12.45 -13.63
CA CYS A 99 13.88 11.08 -13.16
C CYS A 99 12.48 10.55 -12.94
N ILE A 100 12.18 9.44 -13.60
CA ILE A 100 10.91 8.73 -13.44
C ILE A 100 11.22 7.42 -12.74
N ARG A 101 10.57 7.21 -11.60
CA ARG A 101 10.64 5.97 -10.81
C ARG A 101 9.24 5.46 -10.56
N PHE A 102 9.08 4.16 -10.49
CA PHE A 102 7.79 3.52 -10.22
C PHE A 102 8.04 2.07 -9.81
N PHE A 103 7.12 1.49 -9.05
CA PHE A 103 7.11 0.07 -8.80
C PHE A 103 6.15 -0.61 -9.75
N TYR A 104 6.55 -1.76 -10.26
CA TYR A 104 5.68 -2.57 -11.10
C TYR A 104 5.77 -4.04 -10.72
N LYS A 105 4.67 -4.76 -10.90
CA LYS A 105 4.64 -6.22 -10.83
C LYS A 105 3.65 -6.78 -11.83
N THR A 106 3.89 -8.02 -12.23
CA THR A 106 2.94 -8.79 -13.04
C THR A 106 2.45 -9.97 -12.24
N PRO A 107 1.12 -10.18 -12.12
CA PRO A 107 0.59 -11.43 -11.64
C PRO A 107 1.10 -12.57 -12.53
N TYR A 108 1.59 -13.65 -11.91
CA TYR A 108 2.16 -14.77 -12.66
C TYR A 108 1.10 -15.38 -13.60
N THR A 109 1.34 -15.25 -14.91
CA THR A 109 0.58 -15.94 -15.95
C THR A 109 1.56 -16.72 -16.81
N ARG A 110 1.32 -18.01 -17.03
CA ARG A 110 2.28 -18.91 -17.71
C ARG A 110 2.52 -18.58 -19.19
N ASN A 111 1.71 -17.69 -19.78
CA ASN A 111 1.70 -17.37 -21.21
C ASN A 111 1.78 -15.85 -21.43
N TYR A 112 2.77 -15.19 -20.83
CA TYR A 112 3.00 -13.76 -21.04
C TYR A 112 3.63 -13.53 -22.43
N THR A 113 2.98 -12.73 -23.28
CA THR A 113 3.52 -12.26 -24.56
C THR A 113 3.24 -10.77 -24.69
N GLY A 114 4.25 -9.93 -24.47
CA GLY A 114 4.09 -8.48 -24.46
C GLY A 114 5.35 -7.74 -24.03
N ASN A 115 5.34 -6.42 -24.13
CA ASN A 115 6.35 -5.55 -23.54
C ASN A 115 5.63 -4.44 -22.76
N PHE A 116 6.06 -4.19 -21.53
CA PHE A 116 5.69 -2.96 -20.82
C PHE A 116 6.59 -1.84 -21.28
N SER A 117 5.98 -0.79 -21.81
CA SER A 117 6.66 0.29 -22.49
C SER A 117 6.23 1.62 -21.90
N ILE A 118 7.16 2.56 -21.78
CA ILE A 118 6.89 3.92 -21.33
C ILE A 118 7.29 4.87 -22.45
N TYR A 119 6.42 5.84 -22.71
CA TYR A 119 6.58 6.84 -23.75
C TYR A 119 6.53 8.24 -23.14
N LEU A 120 7.18 9.19 -23.81
CA LEU A 120 6.96 10.62 -23.60
C LEU A 120 6.16 11.15 -24.78
N GLN A 121 4.87 11.36 -24.57
CA GLN A 121 3.94 11.84 -25.58
C GLN A 121 4.05 13.36 -25.71
N GLU A 122 4.34 13.85 -26.91
CA GLU A 122 4.34 15.27 -27.26
C GLU A 122 3.07 15.61 -28.06
N GLY A 123 2.17 16.41 -27.49
CA GLY A 123 0.89 16.72 -28.11
C GLY A 123 0.08 15.45 -28.42
N ALA A 124 -0.20 15.19 -29.70
CA ALA A 124 -0.91 13.99 -30.15
C ALA A 124 0.02 12.81 -30.54
N ASP A 125 1.33 13.05 -30.60
CA ASP A 125 2.30 12.04 -31.01
C ASP A 125 2.84 11.28 -29.79
N LEU A 126 2.65 9.96 -29.78
CA LEU A 126 3.14 9.07 -28.72
C LEU A 126 4.66 8.88 -28.79
N GLY A 127 5.25 9.04 -29.97
CA GLY A 127 6.67 8.81 -30.20
C GLY A 127 7.12 7.34 -30.03
N VAL A 128 8.38 7.17 -29.65
CA VAL A 128 9.04 5.87 -29.43
C VAL A 128 9.17 5.56 -27.93
N PRO A 129 9.25 4.29 -27.52
CA PRO A 129 9.37 3.97 -26.10
C PRO A 129 10.73 4.43 -25.57
N VAL A 130 10.71 5.23 -24.51
CA VAL A 130 11.91 5.70 -23.79
C VAL A 130 12.38 4.71 -22.72
N TRP A 131 11.50 3.78 -22.34
CA TRP A 131 11.82 2.67 -21.45
C TRP A 131 10.97 1.47 -21.82
N GLN A 132 11.56 0.28 -21.81
CA GLN A 132 10.85 -0.95 -22.15
C GLN A 132 11.45 -2.16 -21.42
N LYS A 133 10.59 -3.07 -20.95
CA LYS A 133 10.99 -4.37 -20.41
C LYS A 133 10.05 -5.47 -20.89
N SER A 134 10.64 -6.61 -21.26
CA SER A 134 9.91 -7.87 -21.40
C SER A 134 9.64 -8.41 -19.99
N ILE A 135 8.37 -8.58 -19.63
CA ILE A 135 8.01 -8.66 -18.20
C ILE A 135 7.99 -10.10 -17.67
N VAL A 136 8.79 -10.35 -16.63
CA VAL A 136 8.72 -11.55 -15.80
C VAL A 136 9.08 -11.17 -14.36
N THR A 137 8.20 -10.45 -13.65
CA THR A 137 8.45 -10.07 -12.25
C THR A 137 7.25 -10.42 -11.38
N SER A 138 7.34 -11.54 -10.64
CA SER A 138 6.33 -11.93 -9.65
C SER A 138 6.34 -11.04 -8.40
N ASN A 139 7.47 -10.38 -8.15
CA ASN A 139 7.65 -9.45 -7.05
C ASN A 139 7.60 -8.00 -7.56
N TRP A 140 7.22 -7.08 -6.67
CA TRP A 140 7.37 -5.65 -6.92
C TRP A 140 8.82 -5.32 -7.27
N THR A 141 9.00 -4.69 -8.42
CA THR A 141 10.30 -4.34 -8.98
C THR A 141 10.34 -2.83 -9.23
N LEU A 142 11.45 -2.19 -8.88
CA LEU A 142 11.68 -0.78 -9.16
C LEU A 142 12.03 -0.60 -10.65
N GLY A 143 11.18 0.11 -11.38
CA GLY A 143 11.52 0.73 -12.66
C GLY A 143 12.08 2.14 -12.41
N GLU A 144 13.19 2.45 -13.07
CA GLU A 144 13.84 3.77 -12.98
C GLU A 144 14.50 4.11 -14.31
N PHE A 145 14.31 5.35 -14.77
CA PHE A 145 15.05 5.91 -15.90
C PHE A 145 15.08 7.44 -15.91
N SER A 146 16.13 8.00 -16.51
CA SER A 146 16.18 9.39 -16.92
C SER A 146 15.98 9.46 -18.43
N PRO A 147 14.97 10.19 -18.94
CA PRO A 147 14.81 10.39 -20.37
C PRO A 147 16.02 11.11 -20.98
N ASP A 148 16.26 10.86 -22.27
CA ASP A 148 17.24 11.64 -23.02
C ASP A 148 16.80 13.13 -23.03
N PRO A 149 17.70 14.08 -22.72
CA PRO A 149 17.41 15.52 -22.75
C PRO A 149 16.78 16.02 -24.06
N GLU A 150 17.03 15.36 -25.20
CA GLU A 150 16.41 15.73 -26.48
C GLU A 150 14.88 15.68 -26.44
N TYR A 151 14.29 14.78 -25.65
CA TYR A 151 12.84 14.66 -25.48
C TYR A 151 12.25 15.67 -24.49
N LEU A 152 13.07 16.46 -23.80
CA LEU A 152 12.65 17.32 -22.67
C LEU A 152 12.50 18.80 -23.04
N HIS A 153 12.67 19.15 -24.32
CA HIS A 153 12.61 20.54 -24.80
C HIS A 153 11.19 21.10 -24.96
N LYS A 154 10.17 20.25 -24.86
CA LYS A 154 8.76 20.61 -25.03
C LYS A 154 7.91 19.96 -23.94
N PRO A 155 6.70 20.49 -23.68
CA PRO A 155 5.77 19.85 -22.77
C PRO A 155 5.44 18.43 -23.22
N PHE A 156 5.37 17.49 -22.28
CA PHE A 156 5.13 16.08 -22.58
C PHE A 156 4.26 15.40 -21.50
N LYS A 157 3.61 14.31 -21.87
CA LYS A 157 2.93 13.40 -20.93
C LYS A 157 3.70 12.08 -20.85
N ILE A 158 3.78 11.49 -19.66
CA ILE A 158 4.30 10.14 -19.47
C ILE A 158 3.16 9.17 -19.75
N VAL A 159 3.38 8.24 -20.68
CA VAL A 159 2.41 7.20 -21.02
C VAL A 159 2.99 5.85 -20.68
N PHE A 160 2.40 5.17 -19.70
CA PHE A 160 2.66 3.77 -19.42
C PHE A 160 1.74 2.93 -20.30
N GLU A 161 2.29 2.05 -21.11
CA GLU A 161 1.53 1.19 -22.02
C GLU A 161 1.90 -0.27 -21.80
N ASP A 162 0.88 -1.08 -21.57
CA ASP A 162 0.98 -2.53 -21.59
C ASP A 162 0.30 -3.06 -22.86
N LYS A 163 1.09 -3.69 -23.73
CA LYS A 163 0.59 -4.35 -24.95
C LYS A 163 0.52 -5.85 -24.70
N GLY A 164 -0.67 -6.36 -24.46
CA GLY A 164 -0.92 -7.78 -24.24
C GLY A 164 -2.33 -8.07 -23.73
N ASN A 165 -2.59 -9.33 -23.40
CA ASN A 165 -3.86 -9.82 -22.86
C ASN A 165 -3.84 -9.90 -21.32
N HIS A 166 -3.01 -9.09 -20.66
CA HIS A 166 -2.76 -9.10 -19.22
C HIS A 166 -2.86 -7.70 -18.64
N TYR A 167 -2.79 -7.62 -17.31
CA TYR A 167 -2.71 -6.37 -16.57
C TYR A 167 -1.37 -6.30 -15.83
N ILE A 168 -0.74 -5.13 -15.90
CA ILE A 168 0.39 -4.74 -15.05
C ILE A 168 -0.13 -3.97 -13.85
N LEU A 169 0.45 -4.21 -12.68
CA LEU A 169 0.20 -3.42 -11.49
C LEU A 169 1.34 -2.42 -11.36
N ILE A 170 1.01 -1.14 -11.29
CA ILE A 170 1.95 -0.03 -11.12
C ILE A 170 1.61 0.66 -9.81
N ASP A 171 2.61 1.02 -9.03
CA ASP A 171 2.45 1.73 -7.76
C ASP A 171 3.60 2.72 -7.55
N ASP A 172 3.39 3.68 -6.64
CA ASP A 172 4.35 4.70 -6.20
C ASP A 172 5.12 5.34 -7.38
N ILE A 173 4.38 5.93 -8.33
CA ILE A 173 4.98 6.71 -9.44
C ILE A 173 5.56 8.00 -8.87
N MET A 174 6.85 8.19 -9.07
CA MET A 174 7.63 9.34 -8.60
C MET A 174 8.28 10.03 -9.79
N VAL A 175 8.08 11.35 -9.91
CA VAL A 175 8.68 12.16 -10.97
C VAL A 175 9.44 13.32 -10.34
N TYR A 176 10.74 13.40 -10.64
CA TYR A 176 11.63 14.44 -10.15
C TYR A 176 12.18 15.26 -11.32
N ASN A 177 12.30 16.57 -11.15
CA ASN A 177 12.88 17.51 -12.13
C ASN A 177 14.43 17.55 -12.10
N VAL A 178 15.04 16.41 -11.76
CA VAL A 178 16.49 16.19 -11.72
C VAL A 178 16.78 14.78 -12.22
N GLY A 179 18.01 14.50 -12.65
CA GLY A 179 18.39 13.15 -13.13
C GLY A 179 18.39 12.11 -12.01
N CYS A 180 18.23 10.82 -12.34
CA CYS A 180 18.08 9.75 -11.33
C CYS A 180 19.31 9.52 -10.46
N ASN A 181 20.49 10.01 -10.85
CA ASN A 181 21.70 9.95 -10.04
C ASN A 181 21.84 11.12 -9.05
N SER A 182 20.87 12.03 -9.01
CA SER A 182 20.91 13.19 -8.12
C SER A 182 20.65 12.80 -6.67
N PRO A 183 21.33 13.45 -5.69
CA PRO A 183 20.97 13.34 -4.28
C PRO A 183 19.49 13.67 -4.06
N GLY A 184 18.83 12.99 -3.11
CA GLY A 184 17.39 13.13 -2.85
C GLY A 184 16.50 12.24 -3.71
N VAL A 185 17.00 11.77 -4.86
CA VAL A 185 16.30 10.75 -5.66
C VAL A 185 16.64 9.35 -5.15
N ARG A 186 17.92 8.96 -5.25
CA ARG A 186 18.38 7.61 -4.84
C ARG A 186 18.46 7.43 -3.34
N SER A 187 18.98 8.44 -2.66
CA SER A 187 19.17 8.45 -1.21
C SER A 187 18.35 9.58 -0.59
N PRO A 188 17.62 9.34 0.52
CA PRO A 188 16.95 10.40 1.25
C PRO A 188 18.01 11.37 1.75
N ILE A 189 17.76 12.66 1.55
CA ILE A 189 18.53 13.71 2.22
C ILE A 189 17.89 13.86 3.59
N CYS A 190 18.56 13.38 4.64
CA CYS A 190 18.13 13.64 6.02
C CYS A 190 18.02 15.16 6.20
N SER A 191 16.81 15.66 6.43
CA SER A 191 16.58 17.09 6.66
C SER A 191 17.30 17.54 7.95
N THR A 192 17.57 18.83 8.09
CA THR A 192 18.24 19.37 9.29
C THR A 192 17.48 19.08 10.59
N ASN A 193 16.17 18.88 10.50
CA ASN A 193 15.29 18.59 11.63
C ASN A 193 15.03 17.09 11.80
N SER A 194 15.79 16.23 11.13
CA SER A 194 15.71 14.78 11.24
C SER A 194 16.81 14.22 12.14
N TYR A 195 16.54 13.06 12.71
CA TYR A 195 17.53 12.26 13.43
C TYR A 195 18.11 11.21 12.51
N LYS A 196 19.43 11.06 12.50
CA LYS A 196 20.12 10.12 11.62
C LYS A 196 20.71 8.97 12.43
N ARG A 197 20.47 7.74 11.98
CA ARG A 197 21.18 6.55 12.43
C ARG A 197 21.91 5.92 11.24
N THR A 198 23.11 5.42 11.48
CA THR A 198 23.87 4.67 10.47
C THR A 198 24.27 3.33 11.07
N ASP A 199 23.88 2.25 10.39
CA ASP A 199 24.16 0.88 10.79
C ASP A 199 24.76 0.14 9.58
N GLY A 200 26.07 -0.14 9.65
CA GLY A 200 26.84 -0.65 8.52
C GLY A 200 26.73 0.26 7.29
N GLN A 201 26.16 -0.26 6.20
CA GLN A 201 25.94 0.48 4.95
C GLN A 201 24.57 1.15 4.89
N THR A 202 23.70 0.99 5.90
CA THR A 202 22.36 1.58 5.89
C THR A 202 22.36 2.89 6.67
N THR A 203 21.86 3.93 6.05
CA THR A 203 21.53 5.20 6.72
C THR A 203 20.02 5.33 6.80
N THR A 204 19.52 5.61 8.00
CA THR A 204 18.10 5.85 8.24
C THR A 204 17.92 7.26 8.80
N CYS A 205 17.01 8.02 8.19
CA CYS A 205 16.56 9.31 8.67
C CYS A 205 15.20 9.13 9.36
N TYR A 206 15.04 9.68 10.55
CA TYR A 206 13.79 9.68 11.30
C TYR A 206 13.30 11.12 11.47
N THR A 207 12.04 11.39 11.14
CA THR A 207 11.40 12.70 11.33
C THR A 207 10.16 12.53 12.18
N LEU A 208 9.96 13.43 13.14
CA LEU A 208 8.84 13.37 14.05
C LEU A 208 7.82 14.45 13.69
N HIS A 209 6.55 14.04 13.71
CA HIS A 209 5.43 14.88 13.30
C HIS A 209 4.45 14.97 14.45
N LEU A 210 4.24 16.19 14.94
CA LEU A 210 3.32 16.46 16.05
C LEU A 210 1.86 16.50 15.60
N GLU A 211 1.61 16.69 14.30
CA GLU A 211 0.24 16.73 13.76
C GLU A 211 -0.47 15.38 13.93
N PRO A 212 -1.68 15.34 14.53
CA PRO A 212 -2.36 14.08 14.80
C PRO A 212 -3.12 13.59 13.55
N LEU A 213 -2.75 12.42 13.05
CA LEU A 213 -3.33 11.78 11.86
C LEU A 213 -3.78 10.35 12.13
N THR A 214 -4.69 9.83 11.30
CA THR A 214 -5.00 8.39 11.31
C THR A 214 -3.78 7.59 10.88
N TRP A 215 -3.71 6.31 11.25
CA TRP A 215 -2.55 5.47 10.92
C TRP A 215 -2.23 5.47 9.42
N ARG A 216 -3.27 5.34 8.59
CA ARG A 216 -3.15 5.37 7.12
C ARG A 216 -2.70 6.74 6.59
N ASP A 217 -3.29 7.82 7.09
CA ASP A 217 -2.94 9.16 6.63
C ASP A 217 -1.52 9.55 7.06
N ALA A 218 -1.05 9.07 8.22
CA ALA A 218 0.32 9.26 8.67
C ALA A 218 1.35 8.55 7.75
N ILE A 219 1.03 7.36 7.23
CA ILE A 219 1.86 6.68 6.21
C ILE A 219 1.97 7.55 4.94
N LEU A 220 0.85 8.07 4.46
CA LEU A 220 0.82 8.93 3.27
C LEU A 220 1.63 10.21 3.51
N ARG A 221 1.53 10.78 4.71
CA ARG A 221 2.27 11.97 5.10
C ARG A 221 3.78 11.73 5.12
N CYS A 222 4.24 10.56 5.55
CA CYS A 222 5.65 10.18 5.45
C CYS A 222 6.14 10.14 3.99
N LYS A 223 5.32 9.61 3.08
CA LYS A 223 5.64 9.52 1.63
C LYS A 223 5.81 10.89 0.97
N GLU A 224 5.16 11.95 1.48
CA GLU A 224 5.34 13.31 0.97
C GLU A 224 6.77 13.85 1.18
N PHE A 225 7.46 13.41 2.25
CA PHE A 225 8.85 13.83 2.50
C PHE A 225 9.85 13.07 1.64
N TRP A 226 9.62 11.78 1.47
CA TRP A 226 10.35 10.95 0.54
C TRP A 226 9.45 9.79 0.13
N PRO A 227 9.26 9.49 -1.16
CA PRO A 227 8.25 8.52 -1.59
C PRO A 227 8.43 7.10 -1.04
N LEU A 228 9.67 6.74 -0.69
CA LEU A 228 10.00 5.45 -0.08
C LEU A 228 9.98 5.47 1.46
N ALA A 229 9.71 6.62 2.08
CA ALA A 229 9.52 6.71 3.52
C ALA A 229 8.17 6.14 3.95
N SER A 230 8.09 5.73 5.21
CA SER A 230 6.85 5.28 5.85
C SER A 230 6.88 5.62 7.33
N LEU A 231 5.87 5.18 8.08
CA LEU A 231 5.97 5.16 9.54
C LEU A 231 7.17 4.30 9.99
N VAL A 232 7.68 4.58 11.18
CA VAL A 232 8.83 3.85 11.72
C VAL A 232 8.53 2.37 11.95
N SER A 233 9.47 1.53 11.55
CA SER A 233 9.57 0.14 11.96
C SER A 233 10.66 0.00 13.02
N ILE A 234 10.41 -0.78 14.07
CA ILE A 234 11.35 -0.94 15.19
C ILE A 234 11.74 -2.41 15.25
N GLU A 235 12.85 -2.74 14.61
CA GLU A 235 13.20 -4.14 14.33
C GLU A 235 14.23 -4.71 15.29
N THR A 236 14.89 -3.85 16.07
CA THR A 236 15.97 -4.21 16.98
C THR A 236 15.90 -3.43 18.30
N ALA A 237 16.49 -4.00 19.35
CA ALA A 237 16.62 -3.31 20.64
C ALA A 237 17.47 -2.02 20.56
N ALA A 238 18.45 -1.98 19.64
CA ALA A 238 19.27 -0.79 19.41
C ALA A 238 18.47 0.35 18.76
N GLU A 239 17.57 0.01 17.83
CA GLU A 239 16.62 0.95 17.23
C GLU A 239 15.63 1.49 18.24
N ASP A 240 15.02 0.60 19.01
CA ASP A 240 14.09 0.95 20.08
C ASP A 240 14.74 1.94 21.06
N LEU A 241 15.95 1.65 21.53
CA LEU A 241 16.69 2.56 22.40
C LEU A 241 16.97 3.92 21.74
N PHE A 242 17.30 3.94 20.44
CA PHE A 242 17.53 5.17 19.69
C PHE A 242 16.26 6.02 19.61
N ILE A 243 15.12 5.42 19.24
CA ILE A 243 13.81 6.11 19.19
C ILE A 243 13.40 6.62 20.57
N ARG A 244 13.56 5.82 21.62
CA ARG A 244 13.26 6.22 23.00
C ARG A 244 14.05 7.44 23.43
N ASN A 245 15.35 7.49 23.13
CA ASN A 245 16.20 8.62 23.46
C ASN A 245 15.80 9.89 22.70
N ILE A 246 15.40 9.76 21.43
CA ILE A 246 14.91 10.90 20.64
C ILE A 246 13.66 11.50 21.27
N VAL A 247 12.69 10.65 21.61
CA VAL A 247 11.42 11.08 22.19
C VAL A 247 11.62 11.68 23.58
N ALA A 248 12.45 11.06 24.42
CA ALA A 248 12.70 11.53 25.79
C ALA A 248 13.42 12.88 25.84
N ASN A 249 14.27 13.18 24.85
CA ASN A 249 15.04 14.44 24.81
C ASN A 249 14.26 15.62 24.19
N GLY A 250 13.16 15.37 23.49
CA GLY A 250 12.32 16.42 22.91
C GLY A 250 11.10 16.71 23.79
N THR A 251 11.00 17.91 24.37
CA THR A 251 9.90 18.26 25.29
C THR A 251 8.52 18.10 24.66
N ASP A 252 8.34 18.59 23.43
CA ASP A 252 7.06 18.52 22.70
C ASP A 252 6.77 17.08 22.23
N LEU A 253 7.83 16.31 21.97
CA LEU A 253 7.75 14.92 21.51
C LEU A 253 7.38 13.98 22.66
N ALA A 254 7.95 14.20 23.84
CA ALA A 254 7.53 13.51 25.05
C ALA A 254 6.06 13.84 25.37
N ALA A 255 5.65 15.11 25.29
CA ALA A 255 4.25 15.48 25.51
C ALA A 255 3.30 14.81 24.49
N ALA A 256 3.69 14.74 23.21
CA ALA A 256 2.91 14.03 22.20
C ALA A 256 2.84 12.51 22.44
N ALA A 257 3.95 11.91 22.89
CA ALA A 257 4.02 10.49 23.18
C ALA A 257 3.16 10.04 24.38
N ASP A 258 2.71 10.96 25.25
CA ASP A 258 1.69 10.62 26.25
C ASP A 258 0.34 10.27 25.62
N PHE A 259 0.05 10.79 24.41
CA PHE A 259 -1.16 10.48 23.65
C PHE A 259 -0.95 9.35 22.65
N GLY A 260 0.27 9.21 22.12
CA GLY A 260 0.66 8.11 21.25
C GLY A 260 1.45 8.57 20.05
N LEU A 261 2.44 7.76 19.64
CA LEU A 261 3.18 7.95 18.39
C LEU A 261 2.96 6.76 17.47
N TRP A 262 2.29 6.94 16.33
CA TRP A 262 2.09 5.86 15.38
C TRP A 262 3.42 5.29 14.89
N THR A 263 3.42 3.96 14.76
CA THR A 263 4.46 3.16 14.10
C THR A 263 3.84 2.42 12.92
N ARG A 264 4.66 1.78 12.08
CA ARG A 264 4.18 1.00 10.92
C ARG A 264 3.57 -0.36 11.29
N GLY A 265 3.52 -0.68 12.58
CA GLY A 265 3.11 -1.97 13.09
C GLY A 265 1.59 -2.12 13.05
N ASN A 266 1.10 -3.29 12.65
CA ASN A 266 -0.33 -3.60 12.62
C ASN A 266 -0.58 -5.11 12.57
N ASP A 267 -1.81 -5.54 12.83
CA ASP A 267 -2.31 -6.90 12.60
C ASP A 267 -3.68 -6.93 11.89
N ILE A 268 -3.99 -5.85 11.14
CA ILE A 268 -5.23 -5.63 10.36
C ILE A 268 -5.65 -6.86 9.54
N ASP A 269 -4.69 -7.54 8.90
CA ASP A 269 -4.98 -8.69 8.04
C ASP A 269 -5.34 -9.95 8.84
N LYS A 270 -4.77 -10.11 10.05
CA LYS A 270 -4.93 -11.33 10.86
C LYS A 270 -4.59 -11.06 12.32
N GLU A 271 -5.64 -10.82 13.10
CA GLU A 271 -5.63 -10.67 14.57
C GLU A 271 -4.57 -11.53 15.28
N GLY A 272 -3.77 -10.88 16.13
CA GLY A 272 -2.69 -11.47 16.91
C GLY A 272 -1.42 -11.79 16.11
N ASN A 273 -1.37 -11.47 14.81
CA ASN A 273 -0.19 -11.67 13.96
C ASN A 273 0.36 -10.32 13.50
N PHE A 274 1.05 -9.64 14.42
CA PHE A 274 1.63 -8.33 14.16
C PHE A 274 2.77 -8.37 13.15
N VAL A 275 2.71 -7.42 12.23
CA VAL A 275 3.67 -7.22 11.15
C VAL A 275 4.01 -5.73 11.00
N TRP A 276 5.21 -5.46 10.53
CA TRP A 276 5.51 -4.18 9.90
C TRP A 276 4.92 -4.20 8.50
N ALA A 277 4.00 -3.28 8.20
CA ALA A 277 3.51 -3.12 6.84
C ALA A 277 4.71 -2.88 5.91
N GLU A 278 4.65 -3.35 4.67
CA GLU A 278 5.68 -3.08 3.66
C GLU A 278 5.06 -2.41 2.44
N ASN A 279 5.74 -1.42 1.87
CA ASN A 279 5.24 -0.68 0.70
C ASN A 279 5.24 -1.62 -0.52
N HIS A 280 6.29 -2.43 -0.66
CA HIS A 280 6.52 -3.30 -1.81
C HIS A 280 7.08 -4.64 -1.37
N GLY A 281 6.23 -5.57 -0.92
CA GLY A 281 6.70 -6.88 -0.51
C GLY A 281 5.71 -7.64 0.34
N GLN A 282 6.19 -8.71 0.96
CA GLN A 282 5.46 -9.36 2.04
C GLN A 282 5.66 -8.55 3.32
N PRO A 283 4.60 -8.35 4.12
CA PRO A 283 4.75 -7.70 5.41
C PRO A 283 5.74 -8.48 6.28
N LYS A 284 6.52 -7.77 7.09
CA LYS A 284 7.57 -8.38 7.90
C LYS A 284 7.06 -8.66 9.30
N ALA A 285 7.01 -9.93 9.69
CA ALA A 285 6.65 -10.32 11.05
C ALA A 285 7.58 -9.66 12.07
N PHE A 286 7.03 -9.30 13.24
CA PHE A 286 7.81 -8.73 14.32
C PHE A 286 8.92 -9.69 14.77
N SER A 287 10.18 -9.29 14.55
CA SER A 287 11.37 -9.96 15.09
C SER A 287 11.79 -9.44 16.46
N TYR A 288 11.27 -8.27 16.83
CA TYR A 288 11.49 -7.58 18.08
C TYR A 288 10.16 -6.96 18.53
N SER A 289 9.93 -6.91 19.83
CA SER A 289 8.78 -6.22 20.39
C SER A 289 9.08 -5.65 21.76
N ASN A 290 8.47 -4.51 22.08
CA ASN A 290 8.61 -3.85 23.36
C ASN A 290 7.24 -3.43 23.93
N TRP A 291 6.30 -4.37 23.88
CA TRP A 291 4.95 -4.21 24.41
C TRP A 291 4.95 -3.78 25.87
N ARG A 292 4.01 -2.90 26.21
CA ARG A 292 3.68 -2.60 27.59
C ARG A 292 3.08 -3.86 28.25
N SER A 293 3.28 -3.99 29.56
CA SER A 293 2.61 -5.03 30.34
C SER A 293 1.09 -4.97 30.12
N GLY A 294 0.50 -6.10 29.70
CA GLY A 294 -0.93 -6.21 29.40
C GLY A 294 -1.32 -5.77 28.00
N GLN A 295 -0.37 -5.51 27.09
CA GLN A 295 -0.59 -5.22 25.68
C GLN A 295 0.02 -6.31 24.78
N PRO A 296 -0.47 -6.49 23.54
CA PRO A 296 -1.71 -5.90 23.00
C PRO A 296 -2.96 -6.47 23.70
N ASN A 297 -4.03 -5.69 23.83
CA ASN A 297 -5.24 -6.12 24.54
C ASN A 297 -6.53 -6.06 23.72
N ASN A 298 -6.46 -5.57 22.49
CA ASN A 298 -7.53 -5.52 21.51
C ASN A 298 -8.89 -5.09 22.10
N ILE A 299 -8.90 -3.94 22.78
CA ILE A 299 -10.12 -3.42 23.40
C ILE A 299 -11.19 -3.21 22.33
N GLY A 300 -12.29 -3.93 22.47
CA GLY A 300 -13.44 -3.80 21.57
C GLY A 300 -13.29 -4.56 20.25
N ASP A 301 -12.29 -5.44 20.13
CA ASP A 301 -12.00 -6.21 18.91
C ASP A 301 -11.77 -5.30 17.68
N ASP A 302 -11.10 -4.16 17.87
CA ASP A 302 -10.92 -3.09 16.86
C ASP A 302 -9.61 -2.27 17.10
N GLN A 303 -8.57 -2.88 17.66
CA GLN A 303 -7.27 -2.23 17.86
C GLN A 303 -6.17 -2.91 17.06
N ASP A 304 -6.09 -2.59 15.77
CA ASP A 304 -5.20 -3.30 14.86
C ASP A 304 -3.87 -2.56 14.56
N CYS A 305 -3.65 -1.37 15.13
CA CYS A 305 -2.50 -0.51 14.81
C CYS A 305 -1.61 -0.23 16.02
N VAL A 306 -0.28 -0.22 15.81
CA VAL A 306 0.70 -0.12 16.90
C VAL A 306 1.21 1.32 17.06
N LEU A 307 1.17 1.82 18.29
CA LEU A 307 1.74 3.09 18.70
C LEU A 307 2.70 2.96 19.89
N LEU A 308 3.57 3.97 20.04
CA LEU A 308 4.43 4.15 21.20
C LEU A 308 3.78 5.10 22.20
N GLN A 309 3.79 4.76 23.49
CA GLN A 309 3.26 5.63 24.53
C GLN A 309 3.98 5.47 25.88
N TYR A 310 3.66 6.35 26.83
CA TYR A 310 4.26 6.40 28.18
C TYR A 310 5.77 6.72 28.20
N PRO A 311 6.20 7.85 27.61
CA PRO A 311 7.62 8.25 27.56
C PRO A 311 8.31 8.21 28.92
N LEU A 312 7.62 8.61 30.00
CA LEU A 312 8.16 8.64 31.38
C LEU A 312 8.46 7.27 31.98
N THR A 313 7.90 6.19 31.44
CA THR A 313 8.12 4.81 31.90
C THR A 313 8.91 3.97 30.90
N GLY A 314 9.62 4.64 30.00
CA GLY A 314 10.50 4.01 29.02
C GLY A 314 9.81 3.61 27.72
N LEU A 315 8.85 4.44 27.27
CA LEU A 315 8.16 4.45 25.96
C LEU A 315 7.95 3.04 25.37
N LYS A 316 6.75 2.52 25.55
CA LYS A 316 6.38 1.13 25.25
C LYS A 316 5.30 1.05 24.17
N TRP A 317 5.16 -0.13 23.58
CA TRP A 317 4.19 -0.34 22.51
C TRP A 317 2.82 -0.69 23.08
N SER A 318 1.77 -0.22 22.42
CA SER A 318 0.40 -0.71 22.58
C SER A 318 -0.29 -0.71 21.22
N ASP A 319 -1.35 -1.49 21.11
CA ASP A 319 -2.32 -1.43 20.03
C ASP A 319 -3.37 -0.34 20.30
N ALA A 320 -3.93 0.19 19.22
CA ALA A 320 -4.97 1.19 19.21
C ALA A 320 -5.79 1.09 17.91
N ASN A 321 -6.99 1.68 17.92
CA ASN A 321 -7.82 1.72 16.74
C ASN A 321 -7.14 2.59 15.66
N CYS A 322 -6.95 2.04 14.47
CA CYS A 322 -6.24 2.69 13.36
C CYS A 322 -6.85 4.03 12.91
N SER A 323 -8.14 4.27 13.23
CA SER A 323 -8.87 5.49 12.92
C SER A 323 -8.66 6.61 13.94
N GLU A 324 -8.04 6.31 15.09
CA GLU A 324 -7.62 7.32 16.05
C GLU A 324 -6.54 8.23 15.44
N LYS A 325 -6.49 9.48 15.93
CA LYS A 325 -5.53 10.47 15.44
C LYS A 325 -4.40 10.64 16.45
N HIS A 326 -3.19 10.28 16.04
CA HIS A 326 -1.99 10.37 16.86
C HIS A 326 -0.86 11.05 16.10
N SER A 327 0.07 11.63 16.85
CA SER A 327 1.36 12.06 16.31
C SER A 327 2.14 10.83 15.82
N PHE A 328 3.23 11.02 15.08
CA PHE A 328 3.88 9.88 14.43
C PHE A 328 5.36 10.12 14.12
N ILE A 329 6.07 9.01 13.87
CA ILE A 329 7.47 9.02 13.48
C ILE A 329 7.57 8.42 12.08
N CYS A 330 8.13 9.18 11.14
CA CYS A 330 8.50 8.64 9.83
C CYS A 330 9.92 8.13 9.83
N GLU A 331 10.15 7.11 9.03
CA GLU A 331 11.44 6.48 8.75
C GLU A 331 11.71 6.48 7.25
N ALA A 332 12.93 6.88 6.88
CA ALA A 332 13.46 6.82 5.53
C ALA A 332 14.83 6.14 5.55
N ALA A 333 14.88 4.85 5.18
CA ALA A 333 16.11 4.07 5.14
C ALA A 333 16.69 3.98 3.73
N TYR A 334 18.01 4.03 3.61
CA TYR A 334 18.75 3.83 2.37
C TYR A 334 20.08 3.12 2.60
N SER A 335 20.31 2.08 1.82
CA SER A 335 21.58 1.34 1.81
C SER A 335 22.55 1.95 0.80
N HIS A 336 23.70 2.40 1.28
CA HIS A 336 24.83 2.86 0.48
C HIS A 336 25.45 1.67 -0.26
N VAL A 337 24.90 1.32 -1.43
CA VAL A 337 25.50 0.29 -2.29
C VAL A 337 26.83 0.83 -2.84
N THR A 338 27.93 0.42 -2.23
CA THR A 338 29.29 0.64 -2.75
C THR A 338 29.57 -0.39 -3.85
N GLY A 339 28.99 -0.18 -5.02
CA GLY A 339 29.12 -1.12 -6.14
C GLY A 339 28.27 -0.74 -7.32
N HIS A 340 28.73 0.22 -8.12
CA HIS A 340 28.31 0.30 -9.51
C HIS A 340 28.76 -0.98 -10.24
N SER A 341 27.89 -1.97 -10.34
CA SER A 341 27.73 -2.62 -11.63
C SER A 341 26.79 -1.71 -12.41
N SER A 342 27.39 -0.91 -13.29
CA SER A 342 26.74 -0.43 -14.51
C SER A 342 25.81 -1.53 -15.02
N ILE A 343 24.51 -1.39 -14.77
CA ILE A 343 23.51 -2.05 -15.61
C ILE A 343 23.78 -1.44 -16.97
N GLY A 344 24.37 -2.26 -17.85
CA GLY A 344 24.78 -1.86 -19.18
C GLY A 344 23.67 -1.06 -19.83
N ASN A 345 24.07 0.05 -20.43
CA ASN A 345 23.26 0.75 -21.41
C ASN A 345 22.73 -0.31 -22.40
N PRO A 346 21.40 -0.54 -22.50
CA PRO A 346 20.88 -1.51 -23.46
C PRO A 346 20.84 -0.92 -24.88
N PHE A 347 21.39 0.28 -25.08
CA PHE A 347 21.64 0.87 -26.38
C PHE A 347 23.14 0.80 -26.69
N GLY A 348 23.54 -0.38 -27.13
CA GLY A 348 24.67 -0.57 -28.04
C GLY A 348 24.10 -0.91 -29.42
#